data_AF-A0A0F9NFD5-F1
#
_entry.id   AF-A0A0F9NFD5-F1
#
_cell.length_a   1.000
_cell.length_b   1.000
_cell.length_c   1.000
_cell.angle_alpha   90.00
_cell.angle_beta   90.00
_cell.angle_gamma   90.00
#
_symmetry.space_group_name_H-M   'P 1'
#
loop_
_entity.id
_entity.type
_entity.pdbx_description
1 polymer ?
#
loop_
_entity_poly.entity_id
_entity_poly.type
_entity_poly.pdbx_seq_one_letter_code
_entity_poly.pdbx_strand_id
1 'polypeptide(L)'
;MSYNYKKYYKDNKEDIAKQKKVYDKAHAEKKRCARRKWGKSNKDKIRLYGAKRRAVKLQRTPGWLTKEQLQQIKDFYINCPEGLTVDHIIPLQGKFVSGLHHPDNLQYLTPRENHSKGNKYTSPEGERN
;
A
#
# COMPACT_ATOMS: atom_id res chain seq x y z
N MET A 1 42.66 6.53 6.30
CA MET A 1 42.03 5.22 6.02
C MET A 1 40.52 5.37 5.88
N SER A 2 39.96 5.39 4.66
CA SER A 2 38.51 5.28 4.48
C SER A 2 38.13 3.80 4.68
N TYR A 3 37.41 3.51 5.76
CA TYR A 3 36.94 2.16 6.07
C TYR A 3 35.98 1.72 4.96
N ASN A 4 36.36 0.71 4.18
CA ASN A 4 35.52 0.23 3.07
C ASN A 4 34.36 -0.61 3.63
N TYR A 5 33.36 0.08 4.17
CA TYR A 5 32.17 -0.48 4.81
C TYR A 5 31.44 -1.49 3.93
N LYS A 6 31.45 -1.28 2.61
CA LYS A 6 30.84 -2.20 1.62
C LYS A 6 31.57 -3.54 1.56
N LYS A 7 32.91 -3.53 1.57
CA LYS A 7 33.73 -4.74 1.57
C LYS A 7 33.53 -5.52 2.88
N TYR A 8 33.60 -4.84 4.02
CA TYR A 8 33.34 -5.46 5.33
C TYR A 8 31.98 -6.15 5.41
N TYR A 9 30.90 -5.48 4.97
CA TYR A 9 29.56 -6.08 4.99
C TYR A 9 29.44 -7.30 4.08
N LYS A 10 30.10 -7.30 2.91
CA LYS A 10 30.10 -8.44 1.99
C LYS A 10 30.81 -9.64 2.62
N ASP A 11 31.99 -9.40 3.18
CA ASP A 11 32.87 -10.44 3.73
C ASP A 11 32.32 -11.01 5.06
N ASN A 12 31.50 -10.25 5.79
CA ASN A 12 30.92 -10.64 7.09
C ASN A 12 29.40 -10.86 7.04
N LYS A 13 28.81 -10.95 5.84
CA LYS A 13 27.35 -10.97 5.63
C LYS A 13 26.65 -12.05 6.46
N GLU A 14 27.23 -13.24 6.52
CA GLU A 14 26.66 -14.39 7.23
C GLU A 14 26.67 -14.19 8.74
N ASP A 15 27.77 -13.72 9.29
CA ASP A 15 27.89 -13.50 10.73
C ASP A 15 27.05 -12.31 11.20
N ILE A 16 26.99 -11.24 10.38
CA ILE A 16 26.05 -10.13 10.61
C ILE A 16 24.61 -10.65 10.60
N ALA A 17 24.24 -11.54 9.68
CA ALA A 17 22.91 -12.12 9.63
C ALA A 17 22.61 -13.02 10.85
N LYS A 18 23.58 -13.84 11.30
CA LYS A 18 23.45 -14.66 12.51
C LYS A 18 23.27 -13.79 13.75
N GLN A 19 24.14 -12.80 13.95
CA GLN A 19 24.05 -11.86 15.08
C GLN A 19 22.73 -11.10 15.07
N LYS A 20 22.28 -10.62 13.90
CA LYS A 20 20.99 -9.98 13.74
C LYS A 20 19.83 -10.91 14.11
N LYS A 21 19.87 -12.19 13.73
CA LYS A 21 18.84 -13.17 14.08
C LYS A 21 18.75 -13.39 15.58
N VAL A 22 19.89 -13.50 16.28
CA VAL A 22 19.94 -13.61 17.75
C VAL A 22 19.37 -12.37 18.40
N TYR A 23 19.80 -11.18 17.97
CA TYR A 23 19.30 -9.91 18.47
C TYR A 23 17.78 -9.76 18.25
N ASP A 24 17.31 -10.09 17.06
CA ASP A 24 15.90 -10.01 16.67
C ASP A 24 15.02 -10.95 17.50
N LYS A 25 15.52 -12.14 17.83
CA LYS A 25 14.83 -13.09 18.71
C LYS A 25 14.77 -12.56 20.15
N ALA A 26 15.90 -12.07 20.68
CA ALA A 26 15.97 -11.51 22.03
C ALA A 26 15.08 -10.27 22.22
N HIS A 27 14.87 -9.47 21.17
CA HIS A 27 14.08 -8.24 21.20
C HIS A 27 12.73 -8.35 20.47
N ALA A 28 12.24 -9.56 20.21
CA ALA A 28 11.07 -9.82 19.40
C ALA A 28 9.82 -9.06 19.90
N GLU A 29 9.56 -9.11 21.20
CA GLU A 29 8.41 -8.43 21.82
C GLU A 29 8.52 -6.90 21.77
N LYS A 30 9.71 -6.34 22.01
CA LYS A 30 9.95 -4.90 21.86
C LYS A 30 9.68 -4.43 20.43
N LYS A 31 10.17 -5.19 19.44
CA LYS A 31 9.94 -4.92 18.01
C LYS A 31 8.47 -5.05 17.63
N ARG A 32 7.78 -6.07 18.16
CA ARG A 32 6.34 -6.28 17.98
C ARG A 32 5.52 -5.12 18.54
N CYS A 33 5.83 -4.69 19.75
CA CYS A 33 5.20 -3.52 20.38
C CYS A 33 5.43 -2.24 19.56
N ALA A 34 6.67 -1.98 19.13
CA ALA A 34 6.99 -0.83 18.30
C ALA A 34 6.23 -0.87 16.95
N ARG A 35 6.21 -2.03 16.28
CA ARG A 35 5.43 -2.22 15.04
C ARG A 35 3.94 -1.98 15.25
N ARG A 36 3.38 -2.48 16.37
CA ARG A 36 1.97 -2.28 16.71
C ARG A 36 1.67 -0.80 16.94
N LYS A 37 2.53 -0.08 17.67
CA LYS A 37 2.40 1.37 17.91
C LYS A 37 2.44 2.13 16.59
N TRP A 38 3.45 1.87 15.76
CA TRP A 38 3.58 2.50 14.44
C TRP A 38 2.38 2.22 13.55
N GLY A 39 1.89 0.98 13.51
CA GLY A 39 0.75 0.63 12.67
C GLY A 39 -0.57 1.26 13.14
N LYS A 40 -0.73 1.49 14.44
CA LYS A 40 -1.89 2.23 14.97
C LYS A 40 -1.89 3.70 14.57
N SER A 41 -0.71 4.34 14.53
CA SER A 41 -0.58 5.76 14.19
C SER A 41 -0.37 6.04 12.69
N ASN A 42 -0.13 5.02 11.86
CA ASN A 42 0.15 5.18 10.42
C ASN A 42 -0.79 4.28 9.58
N LYS A 43 -2.07 4.21 9.94
CA LYS A 43 -3.07 3.38 9.27
C LYS A 43 -3.22 3.77 7.78
N ASP A 44 -3.22 5.06 7.52
CA ASP A 44 -3.21 5.70 6.20
C ASP A 44 -2.04 5.20 5.32
N LYS A 45 -0.81 5.22 5.85
CA LYS A 45 0.37 4.74 5.12
C LYS A 45 0.30 3.24 4.86
N ILE A 46 -0.19 2.46 5.81
CA ILE A 46 -0.40 1.03 5.63
C ILE A 46 -1.39 0.77 4.49
N ARG A 47 -2.52 1.51 4.44
CA ARG A 47 -3.50 1.40 3.34
C ARG A 47 -2.86 1.76 2.00
N LEU A 48 -2.13 2.87 1.92
CA LEU A 48 -1.40 3.30 0.73
C LEU A 48 -0.42 2.22 0.24
N TYR A 49 0.42 1.68 1.13
CA TYR A 49 1.38 0.64 0.77
C TYR A 49 0.69 -0.65 0.32
N GLY A 50 -0.41 -1.02 0.97
CA GLY A 50 -1.25 -2.14 0.57
C GLY A 50 -1.81 -1.97 -0.84
N ALA A 51 -2.41 -0.81 -1.12
CA ALA A 51 -2.95 -0.48 -2.44
C ALA A 51 -1.88 -0.45 -3.52
N LYS A 52 -0.75 0.22 -3.27
CA LYS A 52 0.40 0.25 -4.17
C LYS A 52 0.90 -1.16 -4.49
N ARG A 53 1.06 -2.01 -3.47
CA ARG A 53 1.50 -3.41 -3.66
C ARG A 53 0.53 -4.19 -4.54
N ARG A 54 -0.79 -4.05 -4.31
CA ARG A 54 -1.82 -4.71 -5.13
C ARG A 54 -1.73 -4.23 -6.59
N ALA A 55 -1.70 -2.92 -6.80
CA ALA A 55 -1.62 -2.34 -8.13
C ALA A 55 -0.36 -2.78 -8.90
N VAL A 56 0.81 -2.83 -8.22
CA VAL A 56 2.06 -3.33 -8.83
C VAL A 56 1.94 -4.81 -9.19
N LYS A 57 1.43 -5.65 -8.28
CA LYS A 57 1.26 -7.09 -8.53
C LYS A 57 0.33 -7.36 -9.73
N LEU A 58 -0.68 -6.51 -9.91
CA LEU A 58 -1.64 -6.59 -11.01
C LEU A 58 -1.23 -5.80 -12.25
N GLN A 59 -0.06 -5.15 -12.23
CA GLN A 59 0.42 -4.26 -13.28
C GLN A 59 -0.61 -3.19 -13.68
N ARG A 60 -1.29 -2.61 -12.68
CA ARG A 60 -2.32 -1.58 -12.87
C ARG A 60 -1.82 -0.16 -12.63
N THR A 61 -0.59 0.03 -12.17
CA THR A 61 0.02 1.37 -12.07
C THR A 61 0.62 1.75 -13.43
N PRO A 62 0.10 2.76 -14.12
CA PRO A 62 0.64 3.16 -15.42
C PRO A 62 2.06 3.72 -15.29
N GLY A 63 2.95 3.35 -16.20
CA GLY A 63 4.34 3.82 -16.21
C GLY A 63 4.48 5.29 -16.61
N TRP A 64 3.45 5.87 -17.24
CA TRP A 64 3.41 7.26 -17.69
C TRP A 64 2.90 8.24 -16.64
N LEU A 65 2.54 7.78 -15.43
CA LEU A 65 2.11 8.68 -14.36
C LEU A 65 3.21 9.69 -14.01
N THR A 66 2.84 10.96 -13.92
CA THR A 66 3.77 12.01 -13.50
C THR A 66 4.05 11.94 -11.99
N LYS A 67 5.06 12.70 -11.53
CA LYS A 67 5.37 12.79 -10.09
C LYS A 67 4.19 13.38 -9.30
N GLU A 68 3.50 14.34 -9.91
CA GLU A 68 2.34 15.03 -9.36
C GLU A 68 1.17 14.07 -9.23
N GLN A 69 0.87 13.27 -10.25
CA GLN A 69 -0.18 12.24 -10.18
C GLN A 69 0.14 11.15 -9.16
N LEU A 70 1.40 10.71 -9.08
CA LEU A 70 1.84 9.79 -8.04
C LEU A 70 1.68 10.41 -6.64
N GLN A 71 1.84 11.73 -6.51
CA GLN A 71 1.63 12.43 -5.25
C GLN A 71 0.15 12.56 -4.91
N GLN A 72 -0.71 12.89 -5.87
CA GLN A 72 -2.17 12.90 -5.71
C GLN A 72 -2.71 11.56 -5.20
N ILE A 73 -2.23 10.43 -5.74
CA ILE A 73 -2.58 9.11 -5.22
C ILE A 73 -2.21 9.01 -3.73
N LYS A 74 -0.99 9.40 -3.34
CA LYS A 74 -0.59 9.32 -1.92
C LYS A 74 -1.46 10.19 -1.04
N ASP A 75 -1.69 11.43 -1.46
CA ASP A 75 -2.46 12.41 -0.71
C ASP A 75 -3.91 11.95 -0.54
N PHE A 76 -4.50 11.29 -1.55
CA PHE A 76 -5.82 10.68 -1.44
C PHE A 76 -5.90 9.61 -0.34
N TYR A 77 -4.86 8.78 -0.17
CA TYR A 77 -4.84 7.80 0.92
C TYR A 77 -4.55 8.42 2.29
N ILE A 78 -3.68 9.44 2.34
CA ILE A 78 -3.30 10.13 3.57
C ILE A 78 -4.48 10.94 4.13
N ASN A 79 -5.19 11.64 3.25
CA ASN A 79 -6.30 12.54 3.59
C ASN A 79 -7.66 11.82 3.62
N CYS A 80 -7.69 10.49 3.62
CA CYS A 80 -8.91 9.71 3.73
C CYS A 80 -9.64 10.08 5.04
N PRO A 81 -10.88 10.62 4.97
CA PRO A 81 -11.63 10.99 6.15
C PRO A 81 -11.86 9.81 7.10
N GLU A 82 -11.99 10.10 8.39
CA GLU A 82 -12.32 9.09 9.38
C GLU A 82 -13.68 8.44 9.06
N GLY A 83 -13.77 7.13 9.27
CA GLY A 83 -14.97 6.35 8.93
C GLY A 83 -15.08 5.95 7.46
N LEU A 84 -14.24 6.46 6.56
CA LEU A 84 -14.22 6.09 5.14
C LEU A 84 -13.03 5.19 4.77
N THR A 85 -13.11 4.60 3.59
CA THR A 85 -12.05 3.84 2.94
C THR A 85 -11.84 4.33 1.51
N VAL A 86 -10.60 4.27 1.04
CA VAL A 86 -10.27 4.48 -0.37
C VAL A 86 -10.61 3.22 -1.16
N ASP A 87 -11.30 3.41 -2.26
CA ASP A 87 -11.65 2.38 -3.24
C ASP A 87 -11.36 2.89 -4.67
N HIS A 88 -11.40 1.99 -5.65
CA HIS A 88 -11.27 2.32 -7.06
C HIS A 88 -12.64 2.42 -7.74
N ILE A 89 -12.96 3.52 -8.42
CA ILE A 89 -14.26 3.69 -9.13
C ILE A 89 -14.49 2.51 -10.08
N ILE A 90 -13.56 2.31 -11.00
CA ILE A 90 -13.45 1.12 -11.84
C ILE A 90 -12.52 0.12 -11.12
N PRO A 91 -13.00 -1.08 -10.76
CA PRO A 91 -12.22 -2.06 -10.02
C PRO A 91 -10.96 -2.49 -10.78
N LEU A 92 -9.86 -2.76 -10.07
CA LEU A 92 -8.61 -3.21 -10.69
C LEU A 92 -8.70 -4.61 -11.33
N GLN A 93 -9.68 -5.41 -10.91
CA GLN A 93 -9.91 -6.79 -11.36
C GLN A 93 -11.41 -7.07 -11.54
N GLY A 94 -12.13 -6.17 -12.20
CA GLY A 94 -13.54 -6.40 -12.51
C GLY A 94 -13.72 -7.47 -13.59
N LYS A 95 -14.89 -8.13 -13.57
CA LYS A 95 -15.23 -9.22 -14.52
C LYS A 95 -15.29 -8.73 -15.97
N PHE A 96 -15.83 -7.53 -16.19
CA PHE A 96 -16.07 -6.96 -17.51
C PHE A 96 -15.23 -5.71 -17.81
N VAL A 97 -14.82 -4.99 -16.77
CA VAL A 97 -13.99 -3.78 -16.88
C VAL A 97 -12.87 -3.82 -15.85
N SER A 98 -11.73 -3.23 -16.18
CA SER A 98 -10.59 -3.13 -15.27
C SER A 98 -9.97 -1.75 -15.32
N GLY A 99 -9.94 -1.08 -14.18
CA GLY A 99 -9.38 0.26 -14.02
C GLY A 99 -7.87 0.24 -13.80
N LEU A 100 -7.30 1.45 -13.79
CA LEU A 100 -5.90 1.70 -13.46
C LEU A 100 -5.78 2.29 -12.06
N HIS A 101 -4.62 2.13 -11.42
CA HIS A 101 -4.29 2.84 -10.20
C HIS A 101 -3.85 4.27 -10.55
N HIS A 102 -4.84 5.09 -10.92
CA HIS A 102 -4.74 6.49 -11.35
C HIS A 102 -5.47 7.39 -10.35
N PRO A 103 -5.07 8.66 -10.12
CA PRO A 103 -5.80 9.60 -9.26
C PRO A 103 -7.31 9.64 -9.52
N ASP A 104 -7.70 9.82 -10.79
CA ASP A 104 -9.10 9.93 -11.21
C ASP A 104 -9.91 8.65 -11.05
N ASN A 105 -9.26 7.53 -10.76
CA ASN A 105 -9.94 6.26 -10.50
C ASN A 105 -10.03 5.95 -9.00
N LEU A 106 -9.82 6.93 -8.11
CA LEU A 106 -9.96 6.76 -6.66
C LEU A 106 -11.22 7.45 -6.16
N GLN A 107 -11.87 6.84 -5.17
CA GLN A 107 -13.04 7.39 -4.49
C GLN A 107 -13.02 7.04 -3.00
N TYR A 108 -13.73 7.82 -2.20
CA TYR A 108 -14.04 7.43 -0.82
C TYR A 108 -15.39 6.74 -0.75
N LEU A 109 -15.43 5.63 -0.01
CA LEU A 109 -16.66 4.91 0.30
C LEU A 109 -16.71 4.62 1.79
N THR A 110 -17.91 4.46 2.33
CA THR A 110 -18.05 3.81 3.63
C THR A 110 -17.59 2.34 3.52
N PRO A 111 -17.15 1.72 4.63
CA PRO A 111 -16.80 0.30 4.64
C PRO A 111 -17.92 -0.60 4.13
N ARG A 112 -19.18 -0.23 4.39
CA ARG A 112 -20.37 -0.95 3.93
C ARG A 112 -20.52 -0.87 2.41
N GLU A 113 -20.44 0.33 1.83
CA GLU A 113 -20.53 0.51 0.38
C GLU A 113 -19.40 -0.20 -0.35
N ASN A 114 -18.16 -0.06 0.15
CA ASN A 114 -17.00 -0.72 -0.43
C ASN A 114 -17.15 -2.25 -0.42
N HIS A 115 -17.64 -2.82 0.68
CA HIS A 115 -17.91 -4.25 0.79
C HIS A 115 -18.99 -4.70 -0.20
N SER A 116 -20.08 -3.95 -0.33
CA SER A 116 -21.16 -4.26 -1.28
C SER A 116 -20.73 -4.15 -2.74
N LYS A 117 -19.89 -3.16 -3.06
CA LYS A 117 -19.35 -2.92 -4.41
C LYS A 117 -18.39 -4.04 -4.82
N GLY A 118 -17.40 -4.36 -3.99
CA GLY A 118 -16.37 -5.33 -4.31
C GLY A 118 -15.69 -5.04 -5.66
N ASN A 119 -15.52 -6.08 -6.49
CA ASN A 119 -14.94 -5.95 -7.84
C ASN A 119 -15.99 -5.65 -8.93
N LYS A 120 -17.14 -5.08 -8.57
CA LYS A 120 -18.17 -4.69 -9.54
C LYS A 120 -17.94 -3.24 -9.95
N TYR A 121 -18.24 -2.97 -11.22
CA TYR A 121 -18.43 -1.60 -11.70
C TYR A 121 -19.91 -1.36 -11.84
N THR A 122 -20.46 -0.54 -10.95
CA THR A 122 -21.85 -0.06 -11.03
C THR A 122 -21.80 1.26 -11.77
N SER A 123 -22.29 1.28 -13.02
CA SER A 123 -22.42 2.53 -13.76
C SER A 123 -23.24 3.53 -12.92
N PRO A 124 -22.86 4.82 -12.86
CA PRO A 124 -23.68 5.85 -12.23
C PRO A 124 -25.11 5.94 -12.79
N GLU A 125 -25.34 5.40 -13.99
CA GLU A 125 -26.62 5.46 -14.72
C GLU A 125 -27.41 4.14 -14.66
N GLY A 126 -27.00 3.17 -13.84
CA GLY A 126 -27.56 1.82 -13.81
C GLY A 126 -28.82 1.60 -12.97
N GLU A 127 -29.82 2.48 -13.09
CA GLU A 127 -31.22 2.04 -13.04
C GLU A 127 -31.65 1.71 -14.48
N ARG A 128 -32.14 0.48 -14.70
CA ARG A 128 -32.61 -0.17 -15.95
C ARG A 128 -31.52 -1.00 -16.64
N ASN A 129 -31.70 -2.30 -16.92
CA ASN A 129 -32.88 -3.19 -16.95
C ASN A 129 -32.65 -4.46 -16.13
#